data_AF-A0A1Z5YSK5-F1
#
_entry.id   AF-A0A1Z5YSK5-F1
#
_cell.length_a   1.000
_cell.length_b   1.000
_cell.length_c   1.000
_cell.angle_alpha   90.00
_cell.angle_beta   90.00
_cell.angle_gamma   90.00
#
_symmetry.space_group_name_H-M   'P 1'
#
loop_
_entity.id
_entity.type
_entity.pdbx_description
1 polymer ?
#
loop_
_entity_poly.entity_id
_entity_poly.type
_entity_poly.pdbx_seq_one_letter_code
_entity_poly.pdbx_strand_id
1 'polypeptide(L)'
;MNTEYRELPPLHKTVWPIFEGVKNRSDIQQLRAVLMPRMVEEHGQMVDVNLKRRDDFYEALTKFAACLKVAQQSVAFFEDTSFTEKDRATY
;
A
#
# COMPACT_ATOMS: atom_id res chain seq x y z
N MET A 1 24.18 -7.00 -7.85
CA MET A 1 23.37 -5.76 -7.84
C MET A 1 22.00 -6.12 -7.33
N ASN A 2 21.54 -5.45 -6.27
CA ASN A 2 20.26 -5.78 -5.63
C ASN A 2 19.12 -5.15 -6.44
N THR A 3 18.33 -5.98 -7.13
CA THR A 3 17.19 -5.54 -7.97
C THR A 3 15.88 -5.50 -7.18
N GLU A 4 15.94 -5.40 -5.85
CA GLU A 4 14.77 -5.30 -4.97
C GLU A 4 13.81 -4.17 -5.39
N TYR A 5 14.30 -3.08 -5.98
CA TYR A 5 13.45 -2.00 -6.50
C TYR A 5 12.46 -2.46 -7.59
N ARG A 6 12.70 -3.61 -8.24
CA ARG A 6 11.78 -4.20 -9.23
C ARG A 6 10.49 -4.73 -8.61
N GLU A 7 10.45 -4.87 -7.29
CA GLU A 7 9.23 -5.22 -6.55
C GLU A 7 8.32 -4.01 -6.33
N LEU A 8 8.74 -2.78 -6.64
CA LEU A 8 7.91 -1.58 -6.47
C LEU A 8 6.56 -1.66 -7.22
N PRO A 9 6.51 -2.01 -8.53
CA PRO A 9 5.24 -2.08 -9.25
C PRO A 9 4.24 -3.09 -8.66
N PRO A 10 4.61 -4.35 -8.37
CA PRO A 10 3.67 -5.27 -7.73
C PRO A 10 3.30 -4.83 -6.31
N LEU A 11 4.26 -4.38 -5.48
CA LEU A 11 3.97 -3.93 -4.11
C LEU A 11 3.01 -2.74 -4.07
N HIS A 12 3.19 -1.76 -4.96
CA HIS A 12 2.28 -0.63 -5.11
C HIS A 12 0.86 -1.09 -5.49
N LYS A 13 0.75 -2.08 -6.40
CA LYS A 13 -0.55 -2.65 -6.77
C LYS A 13 -1.22 -3.38 -5.61
N THR A 14 -0.47 -3.99 -4.69
CA THR A 14 -1.03 -4.72 -3.54
C THR A 14 -1.68 -3.81 -2.49
N VAL A 15 -1.31 -2.52 -2.44
CA VAL A 15 -1.92 -1.56 -1.51
C VAL A 15 -3.36 -1.20 -1.91
N TRP A 16 -3.66 -1.16 -3.21
CA TRP A 16 -4.94 -0.65 -3.70
C TRP A 16 -6.17 -1.54 -3.42
N PRO A 17 -6.09 -2.89 -3.48
CA PRO A 17 -7.21 -3.78 -3.14
C PRO A 17 -7.77 -3.57 -1.72
N ILE A 18 -6.96 -3.12 -0.76
CA ILE A 18 -7.43 -2.81 0.60
C ILE A 18 -8.55 -1.75 0.60
N PHE A 19 -8.52 -0.84 -0.37
CA PHE A 19 -9.48 0.23 -0.53
C PHE A 19 -10.59 -0.11 -1.55
N GLU A 20 -10.81 -1.39 -1.81
CA GLU A 20 -11.96 -1.84 -2.60
C GLU A 20 -13.27 -1.34 -1.96
N GLY A 21 -14.11 -0.70 -2.78
CA GLY A 21 -15.34 -0.05 -2.32
C GLY A 21 -15.21 1.46 -2.01
N VAL A 22 -13.99 2.02 -1.95
CA VAL A 22 -13.81 3.48 -1.88
C VAL A 22 -14.14 4.12 -3.22
N LYS A 23 -15.17 4.98 -3.26
CA LYS A 23 -15.63 5.64 -4.49
C LYS A 23 -14.65 6.70 -4.98
N ASN A 24 -14.12 7.51 -4.06
CA ASN A 24 -13.14 8.54 -4.38
C ASN A 24 -11.80 8.27 -3.70
N ARG A 25 -10.83 7.72 -4.44
CA ARG A 25 -9.47 7.43 -3.92
C ARG A 25 -8.61 8.68 -3.74
N SER A 26 -9.05 9.85 -4.21
CA SER A 26 -8.43 11.13 -3.90
C SER A 26 -8.94 11.74 -2.59
N ASP A 27 -10.02 11.18 -2.03
CA ASP A 27 -10.57 11.61 -0.75
C ASP A 27 -9.89 10.84 0.39
N ILE A 28 -8.93 11.52 1.04
CA ILE A 28 -8.17 10.98 2.17
C ILE A 28 -9.09 10.57 3.32
N GLN A 29 -10.22 11.26 3.53
CA GLN A 29 -11.14 10.91 4.60
C GLN A 29 -11.87 9.60 4.30
N GLN A 30 -12.27 9.37 3.05
CA GLN A 30 -12.85 8.09 2.65
C GLN A 30 -11.85 6.93 2.76
N LEU A 31 -10.59 7.14 2.38
CA LEU A 31 -9.53 6.13 2.57
C LEU A 31 -9.33 5.82 4.06
N ARG A 32 -9.25 6.85 4.90
CA ARG A 32 -9.08 6.68 6.36
C ARG A 32 -10.26 5.95 6.98
N ALA A 33 -11.49 6.29 6.60
CA ALA A 33 -12.70 5.68 7.15
C ALA A 33 -12.72 4.16 6.96
N VAL A 34 -12.16 3.64 5.87
CA VAL A 34 -12.06 2.21 5.59
C VAL A 34 -11.09 1.47 6.54
N LEU A 35 -10.11 2.17 7.11
CA LEU A 35 -9.11 1.63 8.03
C LEU A 35 -9.48 1.82 9.51
N MET A 36 -10.38 2.76 9.81
CA MET A 36 -10.81 3.04 11.18
C MET A 36 -11.50 1.82 11.81
N PRO A 37 -11.32 1.57 13.12
CA PRO A 37 -12.01 0.50 13.81
C PRO A 37 -13.52 0.61 13.64
N ARG A 38 -14.19 -0.50 13.32
CA ARG A 38 -15.65 -0.58 13.27
C ARG A 38 -16.11 -1.76 14.11
N MET A 39 -16.55 -1.44 15.32
CA MET A 39 -17.05 -2.43 16.26
C MET A 39 -18.46 -2.86 15.88
N VAL A 40 -18.67 -4.17 15.70
CA VAL A 40 -19.96 -4.79 15.41
C VAL A 40 -20.14 -5.99 16.34
N GLU A 41 -21.38 -6.27 16.74
CA GLU A 41 -21.69 -7.48 17.48
C GLU A 41 -21.79 -8.67 16.50
N GLU A 42 -20.88 -9.63 16.62
CA GLU A 42 -20.95 -10.92 15.93
C GLU A 42 -20.90 -12.04 16.97
N HIS A 43 -21.85 -12.97 16.91
CA HIS A 43 -21.93 -14.11 17.83
C HIS A 43 -21.93 -13.72 19.33
N GLY A 44 -22.51 -12.57 19.68
CA GLY A 44 -22.57 -12.07 21.06
C GLY A 44 -21.24 -11.46 21.56
N GLN A 45 -20.29 -11.18 20.66
CA GLN A 45 -19.04 -10.50 20.98
C GLN A 45 -18.86 -9.25 20.11
N MET A 46 -18.27 -8.21 20.69
CA MET A 46 -17.90 -7.00 19.96
C MET A 46 -16.60 -7.22 19.20
N VAL A 47 -16.66 -7.24 17.87
CA VAL A 47 -15.51 -7.47 16.99
C VAL A 47 -15.23 -6.24 16.13
N ASP A 48 -13.95 -5.90 15.94
CA ASP A 48 -13.55 -4.89 14.95
C ASP A 48 -13.47 -5.54 13.57
N VAL A 49 -14.50 -5.33 12.74
CA VAL A 49 -14.55 -5.94 11.40
C VAL A 49 -13.49 -5.40 10.44
N ASN A 50 -12.87 -4.26 10.77
CA ASN A 50 -11.81 -3.65 9.96
C ASN A 50 -10.40 -4.05 10.44
N LEU A 51 -10.27 -4.85 11.51
CA LEU A 51 -8.98 -5.25 12.08
C LEU A 51 -8.08 -5.90 11.02
N LYS A 52 -8.56 -6.97 10.36
CA LYS A 52 -7.79 -7.66 9.32
C LYS A 52 -7.40 -6.73 8.17
N ARG A 53 -8.34 -5.90 7.71
CA ARG A 53 -8.08 -4.95 6.61
C ARG A 53 -6.98 -3.95 6.98
N ARG A 54 -6.98 -3.47 8.22
CA ARG A 54 -5.97 -2.55 8.76
C ARG A 54 -4.60 -3.23 8.89
N ASP A 55 -4.57 -4.48 9.34
CA ASP A 55 -3.32 -5.25 9.44
C ASP A 55 -2.72 -5.51 8.05
N ASP A 56 -3.55 -5.97 7.10
CA ASP A 56 -3.14 -6.20 5.71
C ASP A 56 -2.63 -4.90 5.07
N PHE A 57 -3.23 -3.75 5.40
CA PHE A 57 -2.76 -2.43 4.96
C PHE A 57 -1.36 -2.08 5.47
N TYR A 58 -1.14 -2.21 6.77
CA TYR A 58 0.16 -1.87 7.35
C TYR A 58 1.26 -2.81 6.88
N GLU A 59 0.95 -4.09 6.67
CA GLU A 59 1.90 -5.05 6.08
C GLU A 59 2.29 -4.65 4.65
N ALA A 60 1.30 -4.38 3.78
CA ALA A 60 1.54 -3.99 2.40
C ALA A 60 2.31 -2.65 2.32
N LEU A 61 1.91 -1.66 3.13
CA LEU A 61 2.57 -0.35 3.19
C LEU A 61 4.02 -0.47 3.67
N THR A 62 4.29 -1.31 4.67
CA THR A 62 5.64 -1.51 5.20
C THR A 62 6.57 -2.12 4.15
N LYS A 63 6.11 -3.17 3.44
CA LYS A 63 6.89 -3.79 2.36
C LYS A 63 7.18 -2.80 1.22
N PHE A 64 6.15 -2.05 0.81
CA PHE A 64 6.30 -1.01 -0.22
C PHE A 64 7.29 0.07 0.22
N ALA A 65 7.16 0.62 1.43
CA ALA A 65 8.03 1.68 1.93
C ALA A 65 9.49 1.22 2.08
N ALA A 66 9.72 -0.02 2.51
CA ALA A 66 11.07 -0.60 2.59
C ALA A 66 11.71 -0.70 1.20
N CYS A 67 10.96 -1.22 0.21
CA CYS A 67 11.41 -1.33 -1.17
C CYS A 67 11.68 0.06 -1.79
N LEU A 68 10.81 1.05 -1.54
CA LEU A 68 10.96 2.42 -2.01
C LEU A 68 12.22 3.08 -1.46
N LYS A 69 12.52 2.87 -0.18
CA LYS A 69 13.75 3.38 0.43
C LYS A 69 15.00 2.82 -0.25
N VAL A 70 15.01 1.53 -0.56
CA VAL A 70 16.12 0.89 -1.30
C VAL A 70 16.23 1.46 -2.71
N ALA A 71 15.10 1.65 -3.41
CA ALA A 71 15.07 2.23 -4.75
C ALA A 71 15.62 3.66 -4.77
N GLN A 72 15.22 4.51 -3.82
CA GLN A 72 15.70 5.89 -3.70
C GLN A 72 17.22 5.99 -3.47
N GLN A 73 17.83 4.96 -2.88
CA GLN A 73 19.27 4.88 -2.63
C GLN A 73 20.04 4.19 -3.76
N SER A 74 19.35 3.67 -4.78
CA SER A 74 19.95 2.85 -5.84
C SER A 74 20.17 3.67 -7.11
N VAL A 75 21.42 3.87 -7.51
CA VAL A 75 21.76 4.45 -8.83
C VAL A 75 21.17 3.60 -9.96
N ALA A 76 21.23 2.27 -9.82
CA ALA A 76 20.71 1.33 -10.81
C ALA A 76 19.19 1.50 -11.03
N PHE A 77 18.43 1.95 -10.03
CA PHE A 77 16.99 2.24 -10.21
C PHE A 77 16.75 3.42 -11.16
N PHE A 78 17.59 4.46 -11.07
CA PHE A 78 17.49 5.64 -11.95
C PHE A 78 18.05 5.39 -13.35
N GLU A 79 18.93 4.41 -13.51
CA GLU A 79 19.46 3.98 -14.81
C GLU A 79 18.61 2.88 -15.48
N ASP A 80 17.79 2.13 -14.73
CA ASP A 80 16.93 1.07 -15.28
C ASP A 80 15.80 1.67 -16.13
N THR A 81 15.86 1.40 -17.44
CA THR A 81 14.91 1.84 -18.46
C THR A 81 13.54 1.16 -18.36
N SER A 82 13.43 0.10 -17.56
CA SER A 82 12.15 -0.55 -17.23
C SER A 82 11.25 0.36 -16.37
N PHE A 83 11.82 1.41 -15.76
CA PHE A 83 11.10 2.43 -15.02
C PHE A 83 11.10 3.73 -15.80
N THR A 84 9.91 4.18 -16.21
CA THR A 84 9.77 5.51 -16.83
C THR A 84 9.88 6.61 -15.78
N GLU A 85 10.16 7.85 -16.21
CA GLU A 85 10.10 9.01 -15.30
C GLU A 85 8.72 9.16 -14.64
N LYS A 86 7.66 8.76 -15.35
CA LYS A 86 6.30 8.75 -14.81
C LYS A 86 6.13 7.73 -13.69
N ASP A 87 6.71 6.54 -13.83
CA ASP A 87 6.67 5.53 -12.76
C ASP A 87 7.41 6.05 -11.52
N ARG A 88 8.58 6.65 -11.72
CA ARG A 88 9.40 7.24 -10.64
C ARG A 88 8.72 8.41 -9.94
N ALA A 89 7.89 9.19 -10.65
CA ALA A 89 7.10 10.28 -10.07
C ALA A 89 5.82 9.78 -9.36
N THR A 90 5.40 8.53 -9.62
CA THR A 90 4.19 7.94 -9.03
C THR A 90 4.45 7.34 -7.65
N TYR A 91 5.64 6.80 -7.42
CA TYR A 91 6.05 6.16 -6.16
C TYR A 91 6.65 7.18 -5.17
#